data_AF-A0A439QBX2-F1
#
_entry.id   AF-A0A439QBX2-F1
#
_cell.length_a   1.000
_cell.length_b   1.000
_cell.length_c   1.000
_cell.angle_alpha   90.00
_cell.angle_beta   90.00
_cell.angle_gamma   90.00
#
_symmetry.space_group_name_H-M   'P 1'
#
loop_
_entity.id
_entity.type
_entity.pdbx_description
1 polymer ?
#
loop_
_entity_poly.entity_id
_entity_poly.type
_entity_poly.pdbx_seq_one_letter_code
_entity_poly.pdbx_strand_id
1 'polypeptide(L)'
;TSDDLALLDRIMARMDEAHRTGNFDDEAEIDVEFHHAICECAHNIILLHTLRSCYRLLSEGVFQNRLLVFNVPGAREALLSQHRAIYAAVKAGDPAAARQAAMDHITHVERTMAEAERSGDWQRVSRLRLMQRSEAGDSEPARKRS
;
A
#
# COMPACT_ATOMS: atom_id res chain seq x y z
N THR A 1 7.85 14.11 22.40
CA THR A 1 8.26 13.96 23.81
C THR A 1 8.82 12.56 24.03
N SER A 2 9.31 12.22 25.23
CA SER A 2 9.75 10.84 25.53
C SER A 2 8.60 9.83 25.42
N ASP A 3 7.39 10.25 25.80
CA ASP A 3 6.20 9.39 25.78
C ASP A 3 5.74 9.12 24.35
N ASP A 4 5.84 10.15 23.48
CA ASP A 4 5.58 10.02 22.05
C ASP A 4 6.55 9.03 21.37
N LEU A 5 7.85 9.10 21.73
CA LEU A 5 8.84 8.16 21.20
C LEU A 5 8.59 6.74 21.70
N ALA A 6 8.18 6.57 22.96
CA ALA A 6 7.82 5.26 23.50
C ALA A 6 6.57 4.68 22.84
N LEU A 7 5.61 5.52 22.44
CA LEU A 7 4.45 5.10 21.65
C LEU A 7 4.89 4.63 20.26
N LEU A 8 5.70 5.41 19.55
CA LEU A 8 6.22 5.04 18.23
C LEU A 8 7.03 3.75 18.26
N ASP A 9 7.85 3.53 19.29
CA ASP A 9 8.61 2.28 19.49
C ASP A 9 7.68 1.06 19.54
N ARG A 10 6.56 1.16 20.28
CA ARG A 10 5.58 0.07 20.39
C ARG A 10 4.86 -0.20 19.08
N ILE A 11 4.50 0.85 18.34
CA ILE A 11 3.82 0.71 17.05
C ILE A 11 4.76 0.03 16.04
N MET A 12 6.01 0.47 15.94
CA MET A 12 6.98 -0.14 15.03
C MET A 12 7.24 -1.61 15.34
N ALA A 13 7.36 -1.98 16.63
CA ALA A 13 7.52 -3.39 17.01
C ALA A 13 6.33 -4.26 16.57
N ARG A 14 5.10 -3.71 16.66
CA ARG A 14 3.89 -4.39 16.18
C ARG A 14 3.87 -4.50 14.65
N MET A 15 4.30 -3.48 13.91
CA MET A 15 4.43 -3.55 12.44
C MET A 15 5.41 -4.64 12.01
N ASP A 16 6.57 -4.70 12.68
CA ASP A 16 7.58 -5.72 12.40
C ASP A 16 7.04 -7.14 12.65
N GLU A 17 6.31 -7.33 13.75
CA GLU A 17 5.72 -8.63 14.09
C GLU A 17 4.60 -9.03 13.13
N ALA A 18 3.68 -8.12 12.81
CA ALA A 18 2.61 -8.38 11.83
C ALA A 18 3.20 -8.69 10.44
N HIS A 19 4.28 -7.99 10.06
CA HIS A 19 5.02 -8.27 8.83
C HIS A 19 5.70 -9.65 8.86
N ARG A 20 6.21 -10.09 10.01
CA ARG A 20 6.84 -11.40 10.15
C ARG A 20 5.82 -12.55 10.11
N THR A 21 4.64 -12.35 10.69
CA THR A 21 3.59 -13.37 10.78
C THR A 21 2.70 -13.45 9.55
N GLY A 22 2.68 -12.41 8.70
CA GLY A 22 1.86 -12.38 7.50
C GLY A 22 0.41 -11.98 7.76
N ASN A 23 0.10 -11.38 8.92
CA ASN A 23 -1.26 -10.95 9.23
C ASN A 23 -1.58 -9.61 8.57
N PHE A 24 -2.22 -9.66 7.41
CA PHE A 24 -2.51 -8.49 6.58
C PHE A 24 -3.48 -7.50 7.22
N ASP A 25 -4.46 -8.01 7.98
CA ASP A 25 -5.49 -7.20 8.63
C ASP A 25 -4.86 -6.36 9.74
N ASP A 26 -4.04 -7.01 10.59
CA ASP A 26 -3.28 -6.34 11.65
C ASP A 26 -2.35 -5.28 11.06
N GLU A 27 -1.61 -5.62 10.01
CA GLU A 27 -0.69 -4.67 9.41
C GLU A 27 -1.41 -3.42 8.85
N ALA A 28 -2.62 -3.55 8.31
CA ALA A 28 -3.39 -2.43 7.80
C ALA A 28 -3.85 -1.51 8.94
N GLU A 29 -4.30 -2.09 10.05
CA GLU A 29 -4.70 -1.33 11.24
C GLU A 29 -3.50 -0.61 11.88
N ILE A 30 -2.37 -1.31 12.04
CA ILE A 30 -1.16 -0.75 12.62
C ILE A 30 -0.56 0.34 11.72
N ASP A 31 -0.66 0.21 10.39
CA ASP A 31 -0.23 1.24 9.45
C ASP A 31 -0.98 2.57 9.67
N VAL A 32 -2.30 2.51 9.87
CA VAL A 32 -3.11 3.69 10.21
C VAL A 32 -2.68 4.29 11.54
N GLU A 33 -2.47 3.44 12.56
CA GLU A 33 -2.02 3.87 13.88
C GLU A 33 -0.65 4.56 13.81
N PHE A 34 0.28 4.05 13.01
CA PHE A 34 1.60 4.64 12.80
C PHE A 34 1.51 6.03 12.21
N HIS A 35 0.73 6.20 11.14
CA HIS A 35 0.56 7.50 10.50
C HIS A 35 -0.08 8.53 11.44
N HIS A 36 -1.03 8.10 12.28
CA HIS A 36 -1.64 8.96 13.29
C HIS A 36 -0.62 9.40 14.35
N ALA A 37 0.16 8.46 14.89
CA ALA A 37 1.17 8.76 15.89
C ALA A 37 2.22 9.75 15.35
N ILE A 38 2.71 9.57 14.11
CA ILE A 38 3.66 10.52 13.49
C ILE A 38 3.03 11.92 13.32
N CYS A 39 1.73 12.02 12.97
CA CYS A 39 1.02 13.31 12.90
C CYS A 39 1.04 14.03 14.25
N GLU A 40 0.67 13.33 15.31
CA GLU A 40 0.58 13.88 16.66
C GLU A 40 1.96 14.33 17.16
N CYS A 41 2.99 13.50 16.94
CA CYS A 41 4.38 13.81 17.31
C CYS A 41 4.93 15.06 16.61
N ALA A 42 4.55 15.27 15.35
CA ALA A 42 5.12 16.34 14.53
C ALA A 42 4.38 17.68 14.66
N HIS A 43 3.18 17.70 15.27
CA HIS A 43 2.24 18.84 15.22
C HIS A 43 2.08 19.42 13.79
N ASN A 44 2.26 18.58 12.76
CA ASN A 44 2.46 19.02 11.36
C ASN A 44 1.21 18.74 10.51
N ILE A 45 0.42 19.80 10.32
CA ILE A 45 -0.84 19.87 9.56
C ILE A 45 -0.74 19.44 8.08
N ILE A 46 0.46 19.42 7.47
CA ILE A 46 0.62 18.93 6.08
C ILE A 46 0.44 17.40 6.01
N LEU A 47 0.76 16.66 7.08
CA LEU A 47 0.51 15.22 7.20
C LEU A 47 -1.02 14.92 7.23
N LEU A 48 -1.81 15.80 7.86
CA LEU A 48 -3.27 15.75 7.86
C LEU A 48 -3.87 15.96 6.45
N HIS A 49 -3.24 16.78 5.60
CA HIS A 49 -3.70 17.02 4.22
C HIS A 49 -3.36 15.83 3.29
N THR A 50 -2.29 15.08 3.58
CA THR A 50 -1.91 13.84 2.87
C THR A 50 -2.78 12.66 3.29
N LEU A 51 -3.01 12.46 4.61
CA LEU A 51 -4.02 11.54 5.13
C LEU A 51 -5.37 11.80 4.42
N ARG A 52 -5.81 13.05 4.34
CA ARG A 52 -7.09 13.44 3.71
C ARG A 52 -7.16 13.16 2.20
N SER A 53 -6.05 13.19 1.47
CA SER A 53 -6.00 12.84 0.04
C SER A 53 -6.04 11.33 -0.19
N CYS A 54 -5.43 10.52 0.68
CA CYS A 54 -5.52 9.06 0.65
C CYS A 54 -6.89 8.55 1.15
N TYR A 55 -7.50 9.21 2.15
CA TYR A 55 -8.81 8.83 2.70
C TYR A 55 -10.00 9.16 1.78
N ARG A 56 -9.93 10.20 0.93
CA ARG A 56 -11.04 10.61 0.04
C ARG A 56 -11.38 9.61 -1.07
N LEU A 57 -10.53 8.62 -1.31
CA LEU A 57 -10.77 7.52 -2.24
C LEU A 57 -11.31 6.25 -1.56
N LEU A 58 -11.19 6.10 -0.22
CA LEU A 58 -11.19 4.77 0.39
C LEU A 58 -11.72 4.73 1.83
N SER A 59 -13.03 4.93 2.02
CA SER A 59 -13.69 4.32 3.19
C SER A 59 -14.00 2.83 2.95
N GLU A 60 -14.02 2.39 1.67
CA GLU A 60 -14.22 1.00 1.26
C GLU A 60 -12.96 0.34 0.68
N GLY A 61 -11.86 1.08 0.48
CA GLY A 61 -10.73 0.55 -0.28
C GLY A 61 -9.34 0.70 0.33
N VAL A 62 -9.17 1.03 1.62
CA VAL A 62 -7.85 0.90 2.27
C VAL A 62 -7.39 -0.55 2.19
N PHE A 63 -8.30 -1.49 2.41
CA PHE A 63 -8.10 -2.91 2.14
C PHE A 63 -7.78 -3.18 0.66
N GLN A 64 -8.60 -2.68 -0.27
CA GLN A 64 -8.41 -2.96 -1.70
C GLN A 64 -7.11 -2.37 -2.24
N ASN A 65 -6.73 -1.17 -1.84
CA ASN A 65 -5.53 -0.49 -2.30
C ASN A 65 -4.26 -1.13 -1.72
N ARG A 66 -4.29 -1.52 -0.43
CA ARG A 66 -3.19 -2.27 0.18
C ARG A 66 -3.04 -3.67 -0.43
N LEU A 67 -4.15 -4.36 -0.70
CA LEU A 67 -4.15 -5.63 -1.44
C LEU A 67 -3.58 -5.47 -2.86
N LEU A 68 -3.95 -4.40 -3.56
CA LEU A 68 -3.42 -4.09 -4.91
C LEU A 68 -1.92 -3.80 -4.87
N VAL A 69 -1.46 -2.99 -3.92
CA VAL A 69 -0.03 -2.70 -3.74
C VAL A 69 0.74 -3.95 -3.32
N PHE A 70 0.17 -4.82 -2.48
CA PHE A 70 0.81 -6.08 -2.05
C PHE A 70 0.85 -7.16 -3.11
N ASN A 71 -0.02 -7.07 -4.13
CA ASN A 71 0.09 -7.91 -5.31
C ASN A 71 1.32 -7.56 -6.17
N VAL A 72 1.98 -6.41 -5.94
CA VAL A 72 3.25 -6.09 -6.56
C VAL A 72 4.39 -6.78 -5.78
N PRO A 73 5.17 -7.66 -6.42
CA PRO A 73 6.25 -8.39 -5.75
C PRO A 73 7.23 -7.44 -5.05
N GLY A 74 7.49 -7.68 -3.76
CA GLY A 74 8.45 -6.92 -2.95
C GLY A 74 7.94 -5.58 -2.39
N ALA A 75 6.74 -5.12 -2.78
CA ALA A 75 6.19 -3.84 -2.30
C ALA A 75 5.98 -3.83 -0.78
N ARG A 76 5.54 -4.95 -0.20
CA ARG A 76 5.33 -5.10 1.25
C ARG A 76 6.62 -4.88 2.05
N GLU A 77 7.73 -5.51 1.62
CA GLU A 77 9.04 -5.33 2.26
C GLU A 77 9.55 -3.89 2.09
N ALA A 78 9.37 -3.31 0.90
CA ALA A 78 9.74 -1.92 0.62
C ALA A 78 8.99 -0.96 1.56
N LEU A 79 7.68 -1.12 1.73
CA LEU A 79 6.87 -0.27 2.61
C LEU A 79 7.31 -0.35 4.07
N LEU A 80 7.57 -1.56 4.60
CA LEU A 80 8.09 -1.70 5.96
C LEU A 80 9.45 -1.00 6.12
N SER A 81 10.34 -1.13 5.12
CA SER A 81 11.64 -0.44 5.15
C SER A 81 11.50 1.08 5.16
N GLN A 82 10.52 1.63 4.45
CA GLN A 82 10.24 3.06 4.40
C GLN A 82 9.64 3.56 5.73
N HIS A 83 8.73 2.81 6.36
CA HIS A 83 8.23 3.15 7.70
C HIS A 83 9.35 3.17 8.74
N ARG A 84 10.26 2.19 8.70
CA ARG A 84 11.46 2.17 9.56
C ARG A 84 12.34 3.39 9.33
N ALA A 85 12.51 3.84 8.08
CA ALA A 85 13.30 5.04 7.77
C ALA A 85 12.67 6.32 8.34
N ILE A 86 11.35 6.49 8.21
CA ILE A 86 10.61 7.61 8.79
C ILE A 86 10.76 7.59 10.32
N TYR A 87 10.49 6.43 10.94
CA TYR A 87 10.61 6.23 12.38
C TYR A 87 12.03 6.56 12.89
N ALA A 88 13.06 6.07 12.22
CA ALA A 88 14.44 6.31 12.61
C ALA A 88 14.80 7.80 12.56
N ALA A 89 14.35 8.51 11.51
CA ALA A 89 14.57 9.95 11.38
C ALA A 89 13.83 10.76 12.46
N VAL A 90 12.58 10.39 12.76
CA VAL A 90 11.81 11.01 13.85
C VAL A 90 12.45 10.75 15.21
N LYS A 91 12.89 9.52 15.48
CA LYS A 91 13.56 9.14 16.73
C LYS A 91 14.91 9.83 16.90
N ALA A 92 15.64 10.07 15.80
CA ALA A 92 16.86 10.85 15.80
C ALA A 92 16.62 12.36 15.99
N GLY A 93 15.36 12.82 15.90
CA GLY A 93 15.03 14.24 15.97
C GLY A 93 15.55 15.05 14.78
N ASP A 94 15.67 14.43 13.60
CA ASP A 94 16.10 15.08 12.36
C ASP A 94 14.88 15.40 11.46
N PRO A 95 14.41 16.66 11.45
CA PRO A 95 13.21 17.03 10.69
C PRO A 95 13.43 16.98 9.17
N ALA A 96 14.65 17.21 8.69
CA ALA A 96 14.96 17.21 7.27
C ALA A 96 14.96 15.77 6.73
N ALA A 97 15.62 14.85 7.45
CA ALA A 97 15.59 13.43 7.11
C ALA A 97 14.18 12.84 7.20
N ALA A 98 13.40 13.21 8.24
CA ALA A 98 12.02 12.73 8.39
C ALA A 98 11.13 13.20 7.24
N ARG A 99 11.28 14.47 6.82
CA ARG A 99 10.57 15.01 5.67
C ARG A 99 10.93 14.28 4.38
N GLN A 100 12.22 14.05 4.13
CA GLN A 100 12.66 13.35 2.92
C GLN A 100 12.12 11.91 2.89
N ALA A 101 12.26 11.17 4.00
CA ALA A 101 11.77 9.80 4.09
C ALA A 101 10.24 9.70 3.87
N ALA A 102 9.47 10.66 4.40
CA ALA A 102 8.04 10.73 4.17
C ALA A 102 7.68 11.03 2.71
N MET A 103 8.42 11.93 2.04
CA MET A 103 8.22 12.22 0.62
C MET A 103 8.54 11.00 -0.25
N ASP A 104 9.65 10.31 0.02
CA ASP A 104 10.04 9.10 -0.70
C ASP A 104 9.00 7.98 -0.53
N HIS A 105 8.40 7.87 0.66
CA HIS A 105 7.31 6.94 0.94
C HIS A 105 6.07 7.25 0.09
N ILE A 106 5.60 8.51 0.07
CA ILE A 106 4.43 8.91 -0.71
C ILE A 106 4.65 8.64 -2.21
N THR A 107 5.80 9.04 -2.75
CA THR A 107 6.12 8.80 -4.16
C THR A 107 6.19 7.30 -4.50
N HIS A 108 6.69 6.47 -3.58
CA HIS A 108 6.69 5.02 -3.77
C HIS A 108 5.29 4.44 -3.80
N VAL A 109 4.41 4.85 -2.88
CA VAL A 109 3.01 4.41 -2.82
C VAL A 109 2.28 4.80 -4.11
N GLU A 110 2.38 6.06 -4.54
CA GLU A 110 1.76 6.55 -5.78
C GLU A 110 2.20 5.73 -7.01
N ARG A 111 3.50 5.48 -7.14
CA ARG A 111 4.06 4.68 -8.24
C ARG A 111 3.53 3.24 -8.21
N THR A 112 3.50 2.63 -7.03
CA THR A 112 3.12 1.23 -6.86
C THR A 112 1.62 1.03 -7.08
N MET A 113 0.79 1.99 -6.64
CA MET A 113 -0.64 2.01 -6.96
C MET A 113 -0.89 2.07 -8.47
N ALA A 114 -0.20 2.98 -9.17
CA ALA A 114 -0.34 3.10 -10.62
C ALA A 114 0.13 1.83 -11.36
N GLU A 115 1.13 1.13 -10.83
CA GLU A 115 1.61 -0.15 -11.36
C GLU A 115 0.61 -1.29 -11.13
N ALA A 116 0.02 -1.35 -9.94
CA ALA A 116 -1.01 -2.33 -9.60
C ALA A 116 -2.27 -2.15 -10.47
N GLU A 117 -2.71 -0.91 -10.68
CA GLU A 117 -3.87 -0.58 -11.52
C GLU A 117 -3.63 -1.00 -12.98
N ARG A 118 -2.48 -0.61 -13.56
CA ARG A 118 -2.09 -1.06 -14.91
C ARG A 118 -2.09 -2.58 -15.01
N SER A 119 -1.49 -3.27 -14.04
CA SER A 119 -1.40 -4.74 -14.04
C SER A 119 -2.78 -5.40 -13.95
N GLY A 120 -3.69 -4.86 -13.14
CA GLY A 120 -5.07 -5.31 -13.05
C GLY A 120 -5.84 -5.13 -14.38
N ASP A 121 -5.66 -4.00 -15.04
CA ASP A 121 -6.24 -3.74 -16.36
C ASP A 121 -5.71 -4.71 -17.42
N TRP A 122 -4.40 -4.98 -17.44
CA TRP A 122 -3.79 -5.97 -18.33
C TRP A 122 -4.35 -7.37 -18.09
N GLN A 123 -4.52 -7.79 -16.83
CA GLN A 123 -5.11 -9.09 -16.47
C GLN A 123 -6.57 -9.18 -16.93
N ARG A 124 -7.36 -8.12 -16.76
CA ARG A 124 -8.75 -8.05 -17.22
C ARG A 124 -8.84 -8.15 -18.74
N VAL A 125 -8.03 -7.40 -19.47
CA VAL A 125 -7.95 -7.47 -20.94
C VAL A 125 -7.53 -8.87 -21.41
N SER A 126 -6.53 -9.47 -20.77
CA SER A 126 -6.08 -10.84 -21.08
C SER A 126 -7.19 -11.87 -20.86
N ARG A 127 -7.96 -11.74 -19.77
CA ARG A 127 -9.10 -12.62 -19.47
C ARG A 127 -10.20 -12.50 -20.53
N LEU A 128 -10.53 -11.27 -20.95
CA LEU A 128 -11.52 -11.04 -22.01
C LEU A 128 -11.08 -11.65 -23.35
N ARG A 129 -9.79 -11.55 -23.70
CA ARG A 129 -9.24 -12.18 -24.91
C ARG A 129 -9.32 -13.72 -24.85
N LEU A 130 -9.12 -14.31 -23.67
CA LEU A 130 -9.29 -15.75 -23.47
C LEU A 130 -10.74 -16.15 -23.67
N MET A 131 -11.68 -15.47 -23.00
CA MET A 131 -13.12 -15.74 -23.12
C MET A 131 -13.60 -15.63 -24.57
N GLN A 132 -13.22 -14.58 -25.29
CA GLN A 132 -13.57 -14.41 -26.71
C GLN A 132 -13.01 -15.51 -27.61
N ARG A 133 -11.80 -16.01 -27.33
CA ARG A 133 -11.21 -17.13 -28.09
C ARG A 133 -11.83 -18.47 -27.72
N SER A 134 -12.23 -18.66 -26.47
CA SER A 134 -12.95 -19.84 -26.01
C SER A 134 -14.36 -19.91 -26.62
N GLU A 135 -15.08 -18.79 -26.68
CA GLU A 135 -16.41 -18.70 -27.32
C GLU A 135 -16.33 -18.84 -28.85
N ALA A 136 -15.27 -18.32 -29.49
CA ALA A 136 -15.03 -18.51 -30.92
C ALA A 136 -14.62 -19.95 -31.30
N GLY A 137 -14.14 -20.75 -30.34
CA GLY A 137 -13.79 -22.16 -30.54
C GLY A 137 -14.98 -23.13 -30.52
N ASP A 138 -16.13 -22.70 -29.98
CA ASP A 138 -17.34 -23.53 -29.85
C ASP A 138 -18.34 -23.34 -31.03
N SER A 139 -17.94 -22.56 -32.03
CA SER A 139 -18.74 -22.23 -33.22
C SER A 139 -18.05 -22.69 -34.51
N GLU A 140 -17.59 -23.93 -34.56
CA GLU A 140 -17.20 -24.57 -35.83
C GLU A 140 -18.44 -25.22 -36.47
N PRO A 141 -18.96 -24.74 -37.62
CA PRO A 141 -20.17 -25.30 -38.19
C PRO A 141 -19.85 -26.66 -38.81
N ALA A 142 -20.56 -27.69 -38.37
CA ALA A 142 -20.55 -29.00 -38.99
C ALA A 142 -20.84 -28.88 -40.49
N ARG A 143 -19.80 -28.96 -41.32
CA ARG A 143 -19.91 -29.14 -42.77
C ARG A 143 -20.67 -30.43 -43.03
N LYS A 144 -22.00 -30.33 -43.24
CA LYS A 144 -22.79 -31.40 -43.83
C LYS A 144 -22.30 -31.61 -45.27
N ARG A 145 -21.58 -32.70 -45.48
CA ARG A 145 -21.41 -33.32 -46.79
C ARG A 145 -22.69 -34.12 -47.06
N SER A 146 -23.45 -33.73 -48.08
CA SER A 146 -24.20 -34.60 -49.00
C SER A 146 -24.98 -33.76 -49.99
#